data_AF-A0A8C2CQ03-F1
#
_entry.id   AF-A0A8C2CQ03-F1
#
_cell.length_a   1.000
_cell.length_b   1.000
_cell.length_c   1.000
_cell.angle_alpha   90.00
_cell.angle_beta   90.00
_cell.angle_gamma   90.00
#
_symmetry.space_group_name_H-M   'P 1'
#
loop_
_entity.id
_entity.type
_entity.pdbx_description
1 polymer ?
#
loop_
_entity_poly.entity_id
_entity_poly.type
_entity_poly.pdbx_seq_one_letter_code
_entity_poly.pdbx_strand_id
1 'polypeptide(L)'
;MKASGTLREYKVVGRLLPSAKNPAPPLYRMRIFAPNHVVAKSHAWSLNACLFSCCVLAQVHEKSPLKVKNFGIWLRYDSRSGTHNMYREYRDLTTSGAVTQCCEFHKHTRSACTH
;
A
#
# COMPACT_ATOMS: atom_id res chain seq x y z
N MET A 1 0.26 6.43 -9.38
CA MET A 1 1.61 5.91 -9.07
C MET A 1 2.31 5.46 -10.36
N LYS A 2 3.53 5.90 -10.64
CA LYS A 2 4.40 5.19 -11.60
C LYS A 2 4.96 3.95 -10.88
N ALA A 3 4.20 2.86 -10.86
CA ALA A 3 4.67 1.59 -10.31
C ALA A 3 5.65 0.95 -11.31
N SER A 4 6.87 1.46 -11.42
CA SER A 4 7.91 0.82 -12.23
C SER A 4 8.62 -0.24 -11.40
N GLY A 5 8.56 -1.50 -11.82
CA GLY A 5 9.24 -2.63 -11.19
C GLY A 5 8.43 -3.35 -10.10
N THR A 6 9.08 -4.36 -9.51
CA THR A 6 8.49 -5.23 -8.47
C THR A 6 8.24 -4.45 -7.19
N LEU A 7 6.97 -4.38 -6.76
CA LEU A 7 6.61 -3.73 -5.51
C LEU A 7 7.02 -4.58 -4.32
N ARG A 8 7.43 -3.92 -3.24
CA ARG A 8 7.73 -4.56 -1.95
C ARG A 8 6.69 -4.13 -0.93
N GLU A 9 6.37 -5.03 -0.02
CA GLU A 9 5.45 -4.74 1.07
C GLU A 9 6.20 -4.09 2.25
N TYR A 10 5.70 -2.95 2.70
CA TYR A 10 6.16 -2.26 3.90
C TYR A 10 5.03 -2.13 4.91
N LYS A 11 5.30 -2.52 6.15
CA LYS A 11 4.48 -2.22 7.30
C LYS A 11 4.92 -0.89 7.87
N VAL A 12 4.00 0.06 7.91
CA VAL A 12 4.20 1.37 8.52
C VAL A 12 3.39 1.42 9.80
N VAL A 13 4.03 1.74 10.91
CA VAL A 13 3.36 2.00 12.18
C VAL A 13 3.69 3.42 12.60
N GLY A 14 2.68 4.16 13.03
CA GLY A 14 2.93 5.42 13.71
C GLY A 14 1.74 5.96 14.47
N ARG A 15 1.97 7.09 15.10
CA ARG A 15 1.07 7.73 16.06
C ARG A 15 1.15 9.24 15.95
N LEU A 16 0.05 9.89 16.29
CA LEU A 16 0.02 11.33 16.51
C LEU A 16 1.08 11.73 17.55
N LEU A 17 1.56 12.97 17.46
CA LEU A 17 2.40 13.58 18.50
C LEU A 17 1.64 13.57 19.85
N PRO A 18 2.25 13.05 20.92
CA PRO A 18 1.70 13.19 22.27
C PRO A 18 1.45 14.67 22.60
N SER A 19 0.27 14.98 23.13
CA SER A 19 -0.11 16.32 23.57
C SER A 19 -0.58 16.27 25.02
N ALA A 20 -0.60 17.41 25.73
CA ALA A 20 -1.10 17.49 27.10
C ALA A 20 -2.54 16.95 27.24
N LYS A 21 -3.37 17.07 26.18
CA LYS A 21 -4.73 16.52 26.15
C LYS A 21 -4.78 15.00 25.91
N ASN A 22 -3.80 14.45 25.21
CA ASN A 22 -3.73 13.03 24.83
C ASN A 22 -2.26 12.56 24.92
N PRO A 23 -1.82 12.11 26.11
CA PRO A 23 -0.43 11.71 26.34
C PRO A 23 -0.06 10.38 25.66
N ALA A 24 -1.03 9.49 25.43
CA ALA A 24 -0.84 8.20 24.79
C ALA A 24 -1.80 8.02 23.60
N PRO A 25 -1.52 8.66 22.44
CA PRO A 25 -2.34 8.50 21.27
C PRO A 25 -2.26 7.06 20.71
N PRO A 26 -3.34 6.56 20.09
CA PRO A 26 -3.38 5.21 19.54
C PRO A 26 -2.38 5.04 18.39
N LEU A 27 -1.89 3.80 18.25
CA LEU A 27 -0.99 3.39 17.17
C LEU A 27 -1.80 2.94 15.95
N TYR A 28 -1.51 3.53 14.79
CA TYR A 28 -2.07 3.12 13.51
C TYR A 28 -1.04 2.30 12.73
N ARG A 29 -1.52 1.22 12.12
CA ARG A 29 -0.72 0.34 11.27
C ARG A 29 -1.28 0.32 9.86
N MET A 30 -0.42 0.57 8.87
CA MET A 30 -0.74 0.48 7.46
C MET A 30 0.20 -0.49 6.74
N ARG A 31 -0.29 -1.07 5.65
CA ARG A 31 0.50 -1.85 4.69
C ARG A 31 0.61 -1.02 3.42
N ILE A 32 1.83 -0.75 2.97
CA ILE A 32 2.12 0.08 1.81
C ILE A 32 2.97 -0.73 0.85
N PHE A 33 2.57 -0.72 -0.42
CA PHE A 33 3.33 -1.35 -1.50
C PHE A 33 4.11 -0.28 -2.26
N ALA A 34 5.44 -0.42 -2.29
CA ALA A 34 6.33 0.56 -2.92
C ALA A 34 7.62 -0.12 -3.40
N PRO A 35 8.34 0.46 -4.38
CA PRO A 35 9.60 -0.11 -4.85
C PRO A 35 10.72 -0.02 -3.80
N ASN A 36 10.74 1.05 -2.99
CA ASN A 36 11.75 1.28 -1.96
C ASN A 36 11.12 1.94 -0.71
N HIS A 37 11.89 1.96 0.38
CA HIS A 37 11.43 2.51 1.67
C HIS A 37 11.19 4.03 1.63
N VAL A 38 11.88 4.77 0.75
CA VAL A 38 11.72 6.22 0.58
C VAL A 38 10.34 6.54 0.00
N VAL A 39 9.97 5.87 -1.08
CA VAL A 39 8.64 6.00 -1.70
C VAL A 39 7.56 5.49 -0.76
N ALA A 40 7.83 4.41 0.00
CA ALA A 40 6.90 3.92 1.03
C ALA A 40 6.63 5.00 2.10
N LYS A 41 7.67 5.70 2.56
CA LYS A 41 7.55 6.80 3.52
C LYS A 41 6.75 7.98 2.94
N SER A 42 7.00 8.34 1.69
CA SER A 42 6.27 9.39 0.99
C SER A 42 4.78 9.06 0.84
N HIS A 43 4.45 7.82 0.44
CA HIS A 43 3.07 7.36 0.35
C HIS A 43 2.38 7.34 1.73
N ALA A 44 3.10 6.89 2.77
CA ALA A 44 2.59 6.91 4.13
C ALA A 44 2.22 8.34 4.58
N TRP A 45 3.08 9.30 4.24
CA TRP A 45 2.85 10.71 4.52
C TRP A 45 1.64 11.26 3.75
N SER A 46 1.54 10.97 2.45
CA SER A 46 0.44 11.44 1.61
C SER A 46 -0.92 10.88 2.04
N LEU A 47 -0.98 9.64 2.51
CA LEU A 47 -2.21 9.01 2.99
C LEU A 47 -2.70 9.58 4.32
N ASN A 48 -1.78 10.06 5.15
CA ASN A 48 -2.03 10.35 6.55
C ASN A 48 -1.25 11.61 6.96
N ALA A 49 -1.45 12.71 6.23
CA ALA A 49 -0.73 13.98 6.38
C ALA A 49 -0.70 14.54 7.83
N CYS A 50 -1.52 14.00 8.74
CA CYS A 50 -1.69 14.48 10.11
C CYS A 50 -1.09 13.61 11.23
N LEU A 51 -0.39 12.49 10.95
CA LEU A 51 -0.17 11.46 12.01
C LEU A 51 1.26 11.06 12.37
N PHE A 52 2.35 11.74 11.98
CA PHE A 52 3.67 11.10 12.17
C PHE A 52 4.80 11.96 12.72
N SER A 53 5.12 11.70 13.99
CA SER A 53 6.46 11.93 14.56
C SER A 53 7.30 10.65 14.66
N CYS A 54 6.68 9.46 14.60
CA CYS A 54 7.41 8.19 14.71
C CYS A 54 6.82 7.15 13.75
N CYS A 55 7.32 7.12 12.51
CA CYS A 55 7.05 6.06 11.54
C CYS A 55 8.08 4.95 11.69
N VAL A 56 7.71 3.84 12.31
CA VAL A 56 8.48 2.60 12.15
C VAL A 56 8.11 2.00 10.80
N LEU A 57 9.07 1.97 9.88
CA LEU A 57 8.97 1.33 8.57
C LEU A 57 9.71 -0.01 8.62
N ALA A 58 8.99 -1.11 8.42
CA ALA A 58 9.57 -2.44 8.34
C ALA A 58 9.13 -3.12 7.04
N GLN A 59 10.08 -3.69 6.30
CA GLN A 59 9.74 -4.50 5.14
C GLN A 59 9.11 -5.81 5.61
N VAL A 60 7.99 -6.21 5.00
CA VAL A 60 7.33 -7.48 5.28
C VAL A 60 7.70 -8.45 4.18
N HIS A 61 8.07 -9.68 4.58
CA HIS A 61 8.31 -10.78 3.67
C HIS A 61 7.17 -11.79 3.75
N GLU A 62 6.88 -12.41 2.60
CA GLU A 62 5.84 -13.42 2.51
C GLU A 62 6.21 -14.63 3.37
N LYS A 63 5.26 -15.12 4.18
CA LYS A 63 5.52 -16.23 5.12
C LYS A 63 5.74 -17.57 4.41
N SER A 64 5.13 -17.76 3.25
CA SER A 64 5.18 -19.02 2.50
C SER A 64 5.35 -18.75 1.00
N PRO A 65 6.57 -18.36 0.56
CA PRO A 65 6.83 -17.92 -0.80
C PRO A 65 6.74 -19.05 -1.85
N LEU A 66 6.73 -20.31 -1.42
CA LEU A 66 6.68 -21.48 -2.32
C LEU A 66 5.25 -21.96 -2.58
N LYS A 67 4.26 -21.44 -1.86
CA LYS A 67 2.87 -21.89 -1.99
C LYS A 67 2.09 -20.88 -2.83
N VAL A 68 1.50 -21.36 -3.93
CA VAL A 68 0.58 -20.57 -4.76
C VAL A 68 -0.68 -20.24 -3.96
N LYS A 69 -1.11 -18.98 -4.01
CA LYS A 69 -2.30 -18.46 -3.34
C LYS A 69 -3.16 -17.66 -4.32
N ASN A 70 -4.45 -17.53 -4.00
CA ASN A 70 -5.34 -16.59 -4.65
C ASN A 70 -5.45 -15.34 -3.76
N PHE A 71 -5.17 -14.18 -4.32
CA PHE A 71 -5.23 -12.87 -3.65
C PHE A 71 -6.38 -12.06 -4.22
N GLY A 72 -7.37 -11.75 -3.39
CA GLY A 72 -8.41 -10.78 -3.72
C GLY A 72 -7.95 -9.36 -3.39
N ILE A 73 -7.92 -8.49 -4.38
CA ILE A 73 -7.54 -7.09 -4.25
C ILE A 73 -8.78 -6.23 -4.47
N TRP A 74 -9.14 -5.47 -3.44
CA TRP A 74 -10.09 -4.37 -3.54
C TRP A 74 -9.30 -3.11 -3.84
N LEU A 75 -9.67 -2.40 -4.89
CA LEU A 75 -9.01 -1.17 -5.30
C LEU A 75 -10.03 -0.10 -5.64
N ARG A 76 -9.64 1.14 -5.42
CA ARG A 76 -10.31 2.29 -6.02
C ARG A 76 -9.40 2.85 -7.12
N TYR A 77 -10.02 3.26 -8.23
CA TYR A 77 -9.29 3.89 -9.32
C TYR A 77 -10.07 5.05 -9.92
N ASP A 78 -9.33 6.02 -10.43
CA ASP A 78 -9.87 7.16 -11.15
C ASP A 78 -9.80 6.84 -12.65
N SER A 79 -10.97 6.84 -13.28
CA SER A 79 -11.13 6.83 -14.72
C SER A 79 -11.23 8.26 -15.25
N ARG A 80 -11.30 8.42 -16.58
CA ARG A 80 -11.57 9.74 -17.18
C ARG A 80 -12.96 10.28 -16.82
N SER A 81 -13.88 9.42 -16.41
CA SER A 81 -15.29 9.73 -16.20
C SER A 81 -15.70 9.75 -14.73
N GLY A 82 -14.84 9.30 -13.81
CA GLY A 82 -15.15 9.28 -12.38
C GLY A 82 -14.30 8.30 -11.57
N THR A 83 -14.61 8.18 -10.29
CA THR A 83 -13.96 7.24 -9.37
C THR A 83 -14.76 5.94 -9.31
N HIS A 84 -14.08 4.80 -9.42
CA HIS A 84 -14.72 3.49 -9.44
C HIS A 84 -14.02 2.56 -8.44
N ASN A 85 -14.82 1.75 -7.74
CA ASN A 85 -14.30 0.66 -6.93
C ASN A 85 -14.32 -0.62 -7.77
N MET A 86 -13.29 -1.46 -7.59
CA MET A 86 -13.16 -2.73 -8.29
C MET A 86 -12.65 -3.80 -7.32
N TYR A 87 -13.17 -5.00 -7.47
CA TYR A 87 -12.60 -6.19 -6.88
C TYR A 87 -11.99 -7.05 -7.99
N ARG A 88 -10.77 -7.56 -7.76
CA ARG A 88 -10.14 -8.48 -8.69
C ARG A 88 -9.25 -9.49 -7.98
N GLU A 89 -9.24 -10.70 -8.49
CA GLU A 89 -8.43 -11.79 -7.98
C GLU A 89 -7.18 -12.03 -8.84
N TYR A 90 -6.07 -12.28 -8.17
CA TYR A 90 -4.77 -12.59 -8.77
C TYR A 90 -4.23 -13.88 -8.18
N ARG A 91 -3.66 -14.74 -9.01
CA ARG A 91 -3.03 -15.99 -8.57
C ARG A 91 -1.52 -15.81 -8.61
N ASP A 92 -0.89 -15.82 -7.44
CA ASP A 92 0.55 -15.60 -7.32
C ASP A 92 1.15 -16.28 -6.07
N LEU A 93 2.47 -16.30 -5.99
CA LEU A 93 3.23 -16.81 -4.85
C LEU A 93 3.33 -15.79 -3.70
N THR A 94 3.31 -14.49 -4.00
CA THR A 94 3.55 -13.43 -3.02
C THR A 94 2.50 -12.33 -3.09
N THR A 95 2.22 -11.71 -1.94
CA THR A 95 1.31 -10.55 -1.90
C THR A 95 1.85 -9.40 -2.76
N SER A 96 3.17 -9.17 -2.72
CA SER A 96 3.86 -8.16 -3.53
C SER A 96 3.69 -8.35 -5.03
N GLY A 97 3.80 -9.59 -5.52
CA GLY A 97 3.70 -9.89 -6.94
C GLY A 97 2.25 -9.77 -7.43
N ALA A 98 1.27 -10.21 -6.65
CA ALA A 98 -0.15 -9.99 -6.95
C ALA A 98 -0.50 -8.50 -7.10
N VAL A 99 -0.01 -7.64 -6.19
CA VAL A 99 -0.22 -6.19 -6.30
C VAL A 99 0.55 -5.58 -7.48
N THR A 100 1.74 -6.11 -7.79
CA THR A 100 2.51 -5.68 -8.97
C THR A 100 1.73 -5.97 -10.26
N GLN A 101 1.19 -7.19 -10.41
CA GLN A 101 0.31 -7.55 -11.54
C GLN A 101 -0.93 -6.65 -11.61
N CYS A 102 -1.49 -6.29 -10.46
CA CYS A 102 -2.62 -5.36 -10.39
C CYS A 102 -2.27 -3.96 -10.93
N CYS A 103 -1.12 -3.42 -10.53
CA CYS A 103 -0.64 -2.14 -11.03
C CYS A 103 -0.30 -2.18 -12.52
N GLU A 104 0.28 -3.27 -13.01
CA GLU A 104 0.61 -3.45 -14.43
C GLU A 104 -0.63 -3.49 -15.31
N PHE A 105 -1.66 -4.21 -14.89
CA PHE A 105 -2.94 -4.23 -15.60
C PHE A 105 -3.54 -2.82 -15.77
N HIS A 106 -3.50 -2.01 -14.71
CA HIS A 106 -4.08 -0.66 -14.75
C HIS A 106 -3.29 0.31 -15.66
N LYS A 107 -1.98 0.08 -15.84
CA LYS A 107 -1.20 0.83 -16.84
C LYS A 107 -1.74 0.61 -18.25
N HIS A 108 -2.14 -0.62 -18.57
CA HIS A 108 -2.70 -0.94 -19.89
C HIS A 108 -4.07 -0.29 -20.10
N THR A 109 -4.92 -0.23 -19.07
CA THR A 109 -6.25 0.39 -19.15
C THR A 109 -6.23 1.92 -19.06
N ARG A 110 -5.05 2.56 -18.91
CA ARG A 110 -4.86 4.01 -18.74
C ARG A 110 -5.70 4.62 -17.61
N SER A 111 -6.04 3.81 -16.60
CA SER A 111 -6.74 4.23 -15.39
C SER A 111 -5.74 4.37 -14.24
N ALA A 112 -5.85 5.45 -13.46
CA ALA A 112 -4.97 5.68 -12.32
C ALA A 112 -5.54 4.97 -11.09
N CYS A 113 -4.89 3.92 -10.58
CA CYS A 113 -5.22 3.37 -9.27
C CYS A 113 -5.01 4.44 -8.19
N THR A 114 -6.08 4.73 -7.46
CA THR A 114 -6.15 5.64 -6.32
C THR A 114 -6.45 4.83 -5.08
N HIS A 115 -5.37 4.23 -4.56
CA HIS A 115 -5.27 3.55 -3.26
C HIS A 115 -5.94 2.16 -3.13
#